data_AF-W4E946-F1
#
_entry.id   AF-W4E946-F1
#
_cell.length_a   1.000
_cell.length_b   1.000
_cell.length_c   1.000
_cell.angle_alpha   90.00
_cell.angle_beta   90.00
_cell.angle_gamma   90.00
#
_symmetry.space_group_name_H-M   'P 1'
#
loop_
_entity.id
_entity.type
_entity.pdbx_description
1 polymer ?
#
loop_
_entity_poly.entity_id
_entity_poly.type
_entity_poly.pdbx_seq_one_letter_code
_entity_poly.pdbx_strand_id
1 'polypeptide(L)'
;MYIVSEPKGLSEHHRHMLEAENAGLYPPAYIRFLQQYGEGTYRGWMNVQTPDTEVLRPFAEYGLWEHDQDSPITEQQIGECTAIGTTVDGDFLAVHPKVDGLLWLPRHAEQIQAIPLPAGGQEKDESYAMILDGIYRRMYGRSQEESVYYEPWTGTREHLFLRMPPGEGPLALTELADLCRAEAPPDLFIENPYVCYLFYRNLGGYIRLNLAGGQEVAVFYEQAAGQASAKMKEWLLSKGCEQYSWE
;
A
#
# COMPACT_ATOMS: atom_id res chain seq x y z
N MET A 1 -0.76 -12.50 -6.43
CA MET A 1 -0.92 -11.46 -5.40
C MET A 1 -1.76 -12.00 -4.26
N TYR A 2 -1.27 -11.95 -3.03
CA TYR A 2 -2.04 -12.25 -1.82
C TYR A 2 -2.93 -11.05 -1.46
N ILE A 3 -4.18 -11.30 -1.08
CA ILE A 3 -5.12 -10.24 -0.66
C ILE A 3 -5.34 -10.38 0.84
N VAL A 4 -5.03 -9.33 1.60
CA VAL A 4 -4.96 -9.40 3.07
C VAL A 4 -6.32 -9.57 3.74
N SER A 5 -7.34 -8.87 3.24
CA SER A 5 -8.72 -8.99 3.71
C SER A 5 -9.70 -9.02 2.54
N GLU A 6 -10.96 -9.32 2.80
CA GLU A 6 -11.99 -9.32 1.77
C GLU A 6 -12.11 -7.92 1.15
N PRO A 7 -11.88 -7.77 -0.17
CA PRO A 7 -11.95 -6.47 -0.81
C PRO A 7 -13.35 -5.87 -0.75
N LYS A 8 -13.41 -4.60 -0.38
CA LYS A 8 -14.59 -3.78 -0.61
C LYS A 8 -14.41 -3.13 -1.98
N GLY A 9 -14.87 -3.83 -3.03
CA GLY A 9 -14.87 -3.29 -4.38
C GLY A 9 -15.57 -1.92 -4.44
N LEU A 10 -15.38 -1.19 -5.55
CA LEU A 10 -15.96 0.14 -5.69
C LEU A 10 -17.49 0.15 -5.57
N SER A 11 -18.02 1.22 -4.97
CA SER A 11 -19.45 1.51 -4.98
C SER A 11 -19.96 1.66 -6.42
N GLU A 12 -21.25 1.39 -6.66
CA GLU A 12 -21.86 1.57 -8.00
C GLU A 12 -21.68 3.00 -8.52
N HIS A 13 -21.75 4.00 -7.64
CA HIS A 13 -21.52 5.39 -8.00
C HIS A 13 -20.10 5.62 -8.55
N HIS A 14 -19.07 5.13 -7.85
CA HIS A 14 -17.69 5.27 -8.31
C HIS A 14 -17.42 4.46 -9.59
N ARG A 15 -18.05 3.29 -9.74
CA ARG A 15 -17.96 2.51 -10.99
C ARG A 15 -18.51 3.30 -12.17
N HIS A 16 -19.67 3.93 -12.01
CA HIS A 16 -20.27 4.77 -13.04
C HIS A 16 -19.42 6.00 -13.38
N MET A 17 -18.84 6.68 -12.39
CA MET A 17 -17.94 7.81 -12.65
C MET A 17 -16.71 7.40 -13.48
N LEU A 18 -16.10 6.27 -13.14
CA LEU A 18 -14.92 5.75 -13.86
C LEU A 18 -15.25 5.29 -15.28
N GLU A 19 -16.44 4.73 -15.50
CA GLU A 19 -16.87 4.21 -16.81
C GLU A 19 -17.44 5.29 -17.75
N ALA A 20 -18.07 6.33 -17.21
CA ALA A 20 -18.83 7.30 -18.01
C ALA A 20 -18.06 8.60 -18.34
N GLU A 21 -17.24 9.13 -17.43
CA GLU A 21 -16.71 10.50 -17.58
C GLU A 21 -15.26 10.54 -18.11
N ASN A 22 -14.49 9.46 -17.97
CA ASN A 22 -13.02 9.49 -18.16
C ASN A 22 -12.43 8.20 -18.76
N ALA A 23 -13.21 7.43 -19.54
CA ALA A 23 -12.83 6.11 -20.03
C ALA A 23 -11.53 6.06 -20.88
N GLY A 24 -11.05 7.21 -21.37
CA GLY A 24 -9.77 7.34 -22.10
C GLY A 24 -8.62 7.96 -21.31
N LEU A 25 -8.86 8.50 -20.11
CA LEU A 25 -7.85 9.20 -19.30
C LEU A 25 -7.04 8.24 -18.43
N TYR A 26 -7.69 7.22 -17.87
CA TYR A 26 -7.07 6.32 -16.91
C TYR A 26 -6.53 5.04 -17.56
N PRO A 27 -5.44 4.45 -17.04
CA PRO A 27 -4.98 3.15 -17.50
C PRO A 27 -6.08 2.08 -17.31
N PRO A 28 -6.42 1.28 -18.35
CA PRO A 28 -7.46 0.25 -18.21
C PRO A 28 -7.16 -0.77 -17.10
N ALA A 29 -5.87 -1.08 -16.88
CA ALA A 29 -5.43 -1.98 -15.83
C ALA A 29 -5.75 -1.41 -14.43
N TYR A 30 -5.56 -0.10 -14.21
CA TYR A 30 -5.90 0.58 -12.96
C TYR A 30 -7.40 0.52 -12.67
N ILE A 31 -8.25 0.80 -13.67
CA ILE A 31 -9.70 0.72 -13.52
C ILE A 31 -10.15 -0.69 -13.13
N ARG A 32 -9.68 -1.71 -13.85
CA ARG A 32 -9.98 -3.12 -13.50
C ARG A 32 -9.51 -3.48 -12.09
N PHE A 33 -8.32 -3.00 -11.72
CA PHE A 33 -7.75 -3.26 -10.40
C PHE A 33 -8.60 -2.66 -9.28
N LEU A 34 -9.01 -1.39 -9.41
CA LEU A 34 -9.91 -0.76 -8.44
C LEU A 34 -11.29 -1.42 -8.40
N GLN A 35 -11.87 -1.77 -9.55
CA GLN A 35 -13.16 -2.47 -9.59
C GLN A 35 -13.11 -3.81 -8.85
N GLN A 36 -11.98 -4.52 -8.94
CA GLN A 36 -11.80 -5.82 -8.33
C GLN A 36 -11.42 -5.74 -6.85
N TYR A 37 -10.52 -4.83 -6.47
CA TYR A 37 -9.89 -4.82 -5.15
C TYR A 37 -10.24 -3.60 -4.29
N GLY A 38 -10.89 -2.58 -4.87
CA GLY A 38 -11.12 -1.30 -4.20
C GLY A 38 -9.83 -0.53 -3.93
N GLU A 39 -9.94 0.52 -3.12
CA GLU A 39 -8.79 1.27 -2.62
C GLU A 39 -7.99 0.43 -1.61
N GLY A 40 -6.71 0.73 -1.48
CA GLY A 40 -5.82 -0.11 -0.66
C GLY A 40 -4.36 0.18 -0.84
N THR A 41 -3.52 -0.50 -0.07
CA THR A 41 -2.06 -0.36 -0.13
C THR A 41 -1.43 -1.56 -0.82
N TYR A 42 -0.73 -1.30 -1.92
CA TYR A 42 0.06 -2.27 -2.67
C TYR A 42 1.45 -2.41 -2.06
N ARG A 43 1.76 -3.62 -1.58
CA ARG A 43 3.06 -4.02 -1.02
C ARG A 43 3.65 -3.04 0.00
N GLY A 44 2.78 -2.36 0.76
CA GLY A 44 3.17 -1.41 1.79
C GLY A 44 3.83 -0.11 1.30
N TRP A 45 3.90 0.17 0.00
CA TRP A 45 4.59 1.37 -0.51
C TRP A 45 3.72 2.31 -1.35
N MET A 46 2.71 1.78 -2.06
CA MET A 46 1.81 2.57 -2.91
C MET A 46 0.37 2.42 -2.46
N ASN A 47 -0.27 3.53 -2.11
CA ASN A 47 -1.71 3.61 -1.91
C ASN A 47 -2.38 3.77 -3.27
N VAL A 48 -3.20 2.80 -3.64
CA VAL A 48 -4.07 2.86 -4.81
C VAL A 48 -5.40 3.42 -4.37
N GLN A 49 -5.81 4.53 -4.96
CA GLN A 49 -6.96 5.33 -4.49
C GLN A 49 -7.91 5.57 -5.65
N THR A 50 -9.15 5.93 -5.37
CA THR A 50 -10.04 6.49 -6.40
C THR A 50 -9.47 7.80 -6.95
N PRO A 51 -9.75 8.17 -8.21
CA PRO A 51 -9.21 9.39 -8.79
C PRO A 51 -9.62 10.64 -8.00
N ASP A 52 -8.65 11.47 -7.66
CA ASP A 52 -8.83 12.72 -6.93
C ASP A 52 -8.33 13.90 -7.76
N THR A 53 -9.26 14.77 -8.19
CA THR A 53 -8.99 15.96 -9.02
C THR A 53 -8.66 17.21 -8.19
N GLU A 54 -8.74 17.12 -6.87
CA GLU A 54 -8.62 18.26 -5.96
C GLU A 54 -7.26 18.28 -5.28
N VAL A 55 -6.71 17.12 -4.91
CA VAL A 55 -5.50 17.04 -4.08
C VAL A 55 -4.28 17.75 -4.68
N LEU A 56 -4.16 17.79 -6.02
CA LEU A 56 -3.04 18.45 -6.70
C LEU A 56 -3.27 19.94 -7.00
N ARG A 57 -4.52 20.44 -6.93
CA ARG A 57 -4.83 21.85 -7.25
C ARG A 57 -4.05 22.88 -6.44
N PRO A 58 -3.85 22.72 -5.12
CA PRO A 58 -3.11 23.68 -4.32
C PRO A 58 -1.64 23.85 -4.75
N PHE A 59 -1.09 22.91 -5.52
CA PHE A 59 0.32 22.91 -5.92
C PHE A 59 0.59 23.64 -7.24
N ALA A 60 -0.45 24.01 -8.00
CA ALA A 60 -0.31 24.65 -9.31
C ALA A 60 0.28 26.07 -9.28
N GLU A 61 0.44 26.64 -8.09
CA GLU A 61 1.00 27.98 -7.85
C GLU A 61 1.94 27.99 -6.63
N TYR A 62 2.28 26.82 -6.09
CA TYR A 62 3.08 26.70 -4.88
C TYR A 62 4.59 26.73 -5.17
N GLY A 63 4.99 26.48 -6.43
CA GLY A 63 6.41 26.37 -6.81
C GLY A 63 7.13 25.19 -6.15
N LEU A 64 6.42 24.06 -5.92
CA LEU A 64 7.03 22.87 -5.29
C LEU A 64 8.03 22.15 -6.21
N TRP A 65 7.76 22.16 -7.52
CA TRP A 65 8.59 21.51 -8.54
C TRP A 65 9.16 22.54 -9.51
N GLU A 66 10.34 22.23 -10.04
CA GLU A 66 10.95 23.01 -11.11
C GLU A 66 10.32 22.64 -12.46
N HIS A 67 10.08 23.66 -13.28
CA HIS A 67 9.54 23.50 -14.63
C HIS A 67 10.52 24.10 -15.63
N ASP A 68 11.21 23.22 -16.34
CA ASP A 68 12.15 23.52 -17.42
C ASP A 68 11.65 23.01 -18.78
N GLN A 69 12.52 22.97 -19.79
CA GLN A 69 12.16 22.52 -21.14
C GLN A 69 11.88 21.02 -21.24
N ASP A 70 12.37 20.22 -20.28
CA ASP A 70 12.23 18.76 -20.27
C ASP A 70 11.06 18.30 -19.38
N SER A 71 10.42 19.25 -18.69
CA SER A 71 9.31 19.00 -17.80
C SER A 71 8.06 18.54 -18.58
N PRO A 72 7.39 17.45 -18.16
CA PRO A 72 6.30 16.86 -18.92
C PRO A 72 5.00 17.68 -18.88
N ILE A 73 4.89 18.58 -17.89
CA ILE A 73 3.77 19.50 -17.69
C ILE A 73 4.29 20.83 -17.15
N THR A 74 3.53 21.90 -17.34
CA THR A 74 3.77 23.20 -16.71
C THR A 74 3.24 23.22 -15.27
N GLU A 75 3.64 24.23 -14.50
CA GLU A 75 3.18 24.42 -13.12
C GLU A 75 1.64 24.52 -13.04
N GLN A 76 1.04 25.33 -13.91
CA GLN A 76 -0.42 25.48 -13.98
C GLN A 76 -1.14 24.16 -14.28
N GLN A 77 -0.53 23.29 -15.08
CA GLN A 77 -1.08 21.98 -15.45
C GLN A 77 -1.08 20.97 -14.29
N ILE A 78 -0.36 21.23 -13.20
CA ILE A 78 -0.47 20.41 -11.98
C ILE A 78 -1.92 20.43 -11.46
N GLY A 79 -2.60 21.57 -11.54
CA GLY A 79 -4.00 21.71 -11.13
C GLY A 79 -5.01 21.00 -12.04
N GLU A 80 -4.59 20.60 -13.25
CA GLU A 80 -5.36 19.79 -14.19
C GLU A 80 -5.13 18.27 -13.97
N CYS A 81 -4.17 17.88 -13.12
CA CYS A 81 -3.85 16.49 -12.87
C CYS A 81 -4.89 15.82 -11.95
N THR A 82 -5.13 14.54 -12.20
CA THR A 82 -5.92 13.68 -11.30
C THR A 82 -4.98 12.69 -10.62
N ALA A 83 -4.89 12.74 -9.30
CA ALA A 83 -4.12 11.77 -8.53
C ALA A 83 -4.88 10.43 -8.50
N ILE A 84 -4.17 9.33 -8.72
CA ILE A 84 -4.71 7.96 -8.70
C ILE A 84 -4.01 7.06 -7.68
N GLY A 85 -2.96 7.59 -7.04
CA GLY A 85 -2.29 6.95 -5.94
C GLY A 85 -1.25 7.85 -5.29
N THR A 86 -0.80 7.44 -4.11
CA THR A 86 0.23 8.12 -3.33
C THR A 86 1.21 7.12 -2.73
N THR A 87 2.49 7.45 -2.69
CA THR A 87 3.43 6.64 -1.90
C THR A 87 3.21 6.87 -0.41
N VAL A 88 3.68 5.93 0.42
CA VAL A 88 3.75 6.13 1.87
C VAL A 88 4.64 7.30 2.28
N ASP A 89 5.56 7.72 1.41
CA ASP A 89 6.44 8.88 1.62
C ASP A 89 5.80 10.21 1.16
N GLY A 90 4.68 10.13 0.43
CA GLY A 90 3.85 11.27 0.01
C GLY A 90 4.09 11.76 -1.42
N ASP A 91 4.74 10.96 -2.28
CA ASP A 91 4.81 11.22 -3.72
C ASP A 91 3.46 10.91 -4.37
N PHE A 92 3.08 11.69 -5.39
CA PHE A 92 1.85 11.43 -6.13
C PHE A 92 2.10 10.65 -7.42
N LEU A 93 1.21 9.70 -7.70
CA LEU A 93 1.03 9.10 -9.01
C LEU A 93 -0.25 9.67 -9.63
N ALA A 94 -0.14 10.33 -10.78
CA ALA A 94 -1.23 11.07 -11.39
C ALA A 94 -1.36 10.79 -12.88
N VAL A 95 -2.50 11.23 -13.44
CA VAL A 95 -2.75 11.31 -14.87
C VAL A 95 -3.07 12.75 -15.24
N HIS A 96 -2.76 13.12 -16.48
CA HIS A 96 -3.09 14.43 -17.04
C HIS A 96 -3.69 14.25 -18.44
N PRO A 97 -4.79 14.95 -18.81
CA PRO A 97 -5.49 14.72 -20.09
C PRO A 97 -4.67 14.92 -21.37
N LYS A 98 -3.57 15.66 -21.29
CA LYS A 98 -2.67 15.95 -22.43
C LYS A 98 -1.35 15.20 -22.39
N VAL A 99 -1.15 14.29 -21.43
CA VAL A 99 0.08 13.50 -21.30
C VAL A 99 -0.24 12.04 -21.50
N ASP A 100 0.47 11.41 -22.44
CA ASP A 100 0.37 9.97 -22.65
C ASP A 100 1.14 9.22 -21.54
N GLY A 101 0.40 8.54 -20.67
CA GLY A 101 0.97 7.72 -19.58
C GLY A 101 0.66 8.27 -18.19
N LEU A 102 1.55 7.97 -17.24
CA LEU A 102 1.43 8.41 -15.85
C LEU A 102 2.44 9.53 -15.55
N LEU A 103 2.13 10.33 -14.55
CA LEU A 103 3.02 11.34 -13.99
C LEU A 103 3.40 10.95 -12.57
N TRP A 104 4.69 11.05 -12.27
CA TRP A 104 5.23 10.94 -10.92
C TRP A 104 5.60 12.32 -10.42
N LEU A 105 4.96 12.77 -9.33
CA LEU A 105 5.23 14.05 -8.69
C LEU A 105 5.88 13.76 -7.33
N PRO A 106 7.22 13.78 -7.26
CA PRO A 106 7.95 13.39 -6.04
C PRO A 106 7.86 14.46 -4.98
N ARG A 107 7.66 14.10 -3.71
CA ARG A 107 7.69 15.05 -2.60
C ARG A 107 9.11 15.54 -2.28
N HIS A 108 10.10 14.68 -2.50
CA HIS A 108 11.49 14.90 -2.07
C HIS A 108 12.46 15.10 -3.24
N ALA A 109 11.94 15.46 -4.42
CA ALA A 109 12.74 15.82 -5.57
C ALA A 109 12.06 16.94 -6.36
N GLU A 110 12.85 17.67 -7.14
CA GLU A 110 12.41 18.91 -7.80
C GLU A 110 11.72 18.66 -9.14
N GLN A 111 11.90 17.48 -9.76
CA GLN A 111 11.42 17.23 -11.13
C GLN A 111 10.27 16.22 -11.20
N ILE A 112 9.21 16.61 -11.89
CA ILE A 112 8.08 15.75 -12.27
C ILE A 112 8.52 14.83 -13.41
N GLN A 113 8.23 13.53 -13.32
CA GLN A 113 8.62 12.56 -14.32
C GLN A 113 7.41 11.97 -15.06
N ALA A 114 7.51 11.89 -16.39
CA ALA A 114 6.60 11.07 -17.18
C ALA A 114 7.02 9.59 -17.12
N ILE A 115 6.05 8.75 -16.81
CA ILE A 115 6.15 7.29 -16.82
C ILE A 115 5.34 6.80 -18.02
N PRO A 116 6.00 6.40 -19.13
CA PRO A 116 5.32 5.86 -20.28
C PRO A 116 4.68 4.53 -19.90
N LEU A 117 3.44 4.35 -20.34
CA LEU A 117 2.77 3.05 -20.29
C LEU A 117 3.08 2.30 -21.59
N PRO A 118 3.17 0.96 -21.56
CA PRO A 118 3.37 0.16 -22.77
C PRO A 118 2.30 0.49 -23.81
N ALA A 119 2.74 0.76 -25.05
CA ALA A 119 1.85 1.12 -26.14
C ALA A 119 1.00 -0.11 -26.53
N GLY A 120 -0.30 -0.03 -26.26
CA GLY A 120 -1.27 -1.04 -26.66
C GLY A 120 -1.85 -1.79 -25.47
N GLY A 121 -3.00 -1.32 -24.99
CA GLY A 121 -3.89 -2.08 -24.10
C GLY A 121 -4.53 -3.32 -24.77
N GLN A 122 -3.76 -4.04 -25.59
CA GLN A 122 -4.15 -5.28 -26.26
C GLN A 122 -3.46 -6.52 -25.68
N GLU A 123 -2.43 -6.39 -24.85
CA GLU A 123 -2.03 -7.52 -24.01
C GLU A 123 -3.07 -7.67 -22.89
N LYS A 124 -3.94 -8.68 -23.06
CA LYS A 124 -4.96 -9.12 -22.08
C LYS A 124 -4.41 -9.39 -20.68
N ASP A 125 -3.08 -9.46 -20.52
CA ASP A 125 -2.41 -9.99 -19.35
C ASP A 125 -1.64 -8.94 -18.52
N GLU A 126 -1.56 -7.66 -18.94
CA GLU A 126 -0.88 -6.67 -18.10
C GLU A 126 -1.77 -6.23 -16.92
N SER A 127 -1.37 -6.70 -15.72
CA SER A 127 -2.02 -6.35 -14.46
C SER A 127 -1.48 -5.02 -13.93
N TYR A 128 -2.32 -4.24 -13.24
CA TYR A 128 -1.85 -2.99 -12.62
C TYR A 128 -0.73 -3.22 -11.60
N ALA A 129 -0.71 -4.38 -10.94
CA ALA A 129 0.38 -4.78 -10.07
C ALA A 129 1.75 -4.80 -10.80
N MET A 130 1.79 -5.27 -12.05
CA MET A 130 3.02 -5.25 -12.86
C MET A 130 3.45 -3.82 -13.21
N ILE A 131 2.50 -2.93 -13.51
CA ILE A 131 2.77 -1.51 -13.72
C ILE A 131 3.39 -0.91 -12.45
N LEU A 132 2.78 -1.16 -11.28
CA LEU A 132 3.29 -0.70 -10.00
C LEU A 132 4.69 -1.25 -9.69
N ASP A 133 4.96 -2.53 -9.93
CA ASP A 133 6.31 -3.11 -9.77
C ASP A 133 7.33 -2.46 -10.72
N GLY A 134 6.92 -2.14 -11.95
CA GLY A 134 7.73 -1.41 -12.93
C GLY A 134 8.07 0.01 -12.47
N ILE A 135 7.07 0.72 -11.94
CA ILE A 135 7.25 2.06 -11.35
C ILE A 135 8.22 1.97 -10.16
N TYR A 136 8.00 1.01 -9.25
CA TYR A 136 8.88 0.83 -8.09
C TYR A 136 10.34 0.62 -8.52
N ARG A 137 10.58 -0.28 -9.48
CA ARG A 137 11.92 -0.55 -10.01
C ARG A 137 12.57 0.71 -10.58
N ARG A 138 11.80 1.51 -11.32
CA ARG A 138 12.30 2.74 -11.94
C ARG A 138 12.62 3.82 -10.90
N MET A 139 11.74 4.03 -9.92
CA MET A 139 11.90 5.10 -8.93
C MET A 139 12.93 4.76 -7.84
N TYR A 140 12.98 3.50 -7.40
CA TYR A 140 13.85 3.08 -6.30
C TYR A 140 15.09 2.31 -6.76
N GLY A 141 15.28 2.10 -8.06
CA GLY A 141 16.46 1.44 -8.64
C GLY A 141 16.62 -0.04 -8.30
N ARG A 142 15.59 -0.68 -7.72
CA ARG A 142 15.60 -2.09 -7.29
C ARG A 142 14.23 -2.73 -7.45
N SER A 143 14.20 -4.04 -7.68
CA SER A 143 12.94 -4.80 -7.61
C SER A 143 12.68 -5.22 -6.17
N GLN A 144 11.41 -5.37 -5.79
CA GLN A 144 11.05 -6.04 -4.55
C GLN A 144 10.92 -7.55 -4.80
N GLU A 145 11.82 -8.34 -4.20
CA GLU A 145 11.87 -9.80 -4.37
C GLU A 145 10.86 -10.53 -3.47
N GLU A 146 10.28 -9.84 -2.48
CA GLU A 146 9.29 -10.41 -1.58
C GLU A 146 7.99 -10.77 -2.33
N SER A 147 7.11 -11.50 -1.64
CA SER A 147 5.81 -11.84 -2.20
C SER A 147 4.94 -10.61 -2.44
N VAL A 148 4.20 -10.62 -3.54
CA VAL A 148 3.25 -9.55 -3.90
C VAL A 148 1.97 -9.68 -3.07
N TYR A 149 1.62 -8.63 -2.34
CA TYR A 149 0.38 -8.56 -1.57
C TYR A 149 -0.33 -7.19 -1.72
N TYR A 150 -1.63 -7.19 -1.44
CA TYR A 150 -2.47 -5.99 -1.43
C TYR A 150 -3.32 -5.94 -0.17
N GLU A 151 -3.37 -4.77 0.45
CA GLU A 151 -4.15 -4.47 1.66
C GLU A 151 -5.35 -3.57 1.31
N PRO A 152 -6.54 -4.14 1.06
CA PRO A 152 -7.74 -3.32 0.84
C PRO A 152 -8.04 -2.41 2.05
N TRP A 153 -8.53 -1.22 1.77
CA TRP A 153 -9.02 -0.28 2.78
C TRP A 153 -10.52 -0.52 3.03
N THR A 154 -10.81 -1.40 3.98
CA THR A 154 -12.19 -1.81 4.33
C THR A 154 -12.93 -0.78 5.18
N GLY A 155 -12.18 0.06 5.90
CA GLY A 155 -12.70 0.96 6.94
C GLY A 155 -13.05 0.26 8.26
N THR A 156 -12.78 -1.04 8.37
CA THR A 156 -13.09 -1.88 9.55
C THR A 156 -11.85 -2.47 10.21
N ARG A 157 -10.65 -2.06 9.76
CA ARG A 157 -9.39 -2.55 10.30
C ARG A 157 -9.11 -1.96 11.67
N GLU A 158 -8.86 -2.85 12.63
CA GLU A 158 -8.41 -2.53 13.97
C GLU A 158 -6.94 -2.96 14.14
N HIS A 159 -6.30 -2.42 15.18
CA HIS A 159 -4.94 -2.75 15.52
C HIS A 159 -4.76 -2.87 17.03
N LEU A 160 -3.86 -3.77 17.41
CA LEU A 160 -3.38 -3.95 18.78
C LEU A 160 -1.87 -3.85 18.78
N PHE A 161 -1.32 -2.99 19.64
CA PHE A 161 0.11 -2.91 19.89
C PHE A 161 0.47 -3.61 21.20
N LEU A 162 1.45 -4.49 21.11
CA LEU A 162 2.09 -5.18 22.21
C LEU A 162 3.59 -4.89 22.18
N ARG A 163 4.23 -5.13 23.32
CA ARG A 163 5.66 -4.96 23.51
C ARG A 163 6.28 -6.23 24.05
N MET A 164 7.37 -6.68 23.46
CA MET A 164 8.29 -7.63 24.07
C MET A 164 9.24 -6.85 25.00
N PRO A 165 9.28 -7.15 26.30
CA PRO A 165 10.15 -6.45 27.24
C PRO A 165 11.64 -6.53 26.86
N PRO A 166 12.42 -5.45 27.03
CA PRO A 166 13.88 -5.52 26.92
C PRO A 166 14.48 -6.34 28.06
N GLY A 167 15.48 -7.17 27.77
CA GLY A 167 16.28 -7.86 28.78
C GLY A 167 16.34 -9.37 28.58
N GLU A 168 16.85 -10.10 29.57
CA GLU A 168 17.00 -11.57 29.61
C GLU A 168 15.66 -12.32 29.69
N GLY A 169 14.67 -11.91 28.91
CA GLY A 169 13.50 -12.73 28.62
C GLY A 169 13.86 -13.89 27.69
N PRO A 170 13.09 -14.99 27.67
CA PRO A 170 13.47 -16.22 26.99
C PRO A 170 13.38 -16.17 25.46
N LEU A 171 12.82 -15.11 24.87
CA LEU A 171 12.53 -15.04 23.43
C LEU A 171 12.85 -13.68 22.81
N ALA A 172 13.75 -13.65 21.84
CA ALA A 172 13.91 -12.53 20.91
C ALA A 172 12.70 -12.45 19.94
N LEU A 173 12.44 -11.29 19.32
CA LEU A 173 11.35 -11.17 18.34
C LEU A 173 11.48 -12.12 17.16
N THR A 174 12.71 -12.45 16.74
CA THR A 174 12.96 -13.45 15.70
C THR A 174 12.50 -14.84 16.13
N GLU A 175 12.76 -15.21 17.38
CA GLU A 175 12.32 -16.49 17.94
C GLU A 175 10.79 -16.51 18.14
N LEU A 176 10.19 -15.38 18.51
CA LEU A 176 8.73 -15.25 18.54
C LEU A 176 8.13 -15.44 17.13
N ALA A 177 8.75 -14.88 16.08
CA ALA A 177 8.31 -15.08 14.71
C ALA A 177 8.39 -16.57 14.30
N ASP A 178 9.45 -17.26 14.68
CA ASP A 178 9.60 -18.72 14.46
C ASP A 178 8.51 -19.52 15.18
N LEU A 179 8.24 -19.19 16.44
CA LEU A 179 7.17 -19.84 17.21
C LEU A 179 5.79 -19.59 16.61
N CYS A 180 5.50 -18.36 16.17
CA CYS A 180 4.27 -18.06 15.44
C CYS A 180 4.14 -18.97 14.23
N ARG A 181 5.18 -19.06 13.39
CA ARG A 181 5.17 -19.89 12.17
C ARG A 181 4.96 -21.37 12.47
N ALA A 182 5.47 -21.87 13.59
CA ALA A 182 5.36 -23.27 13.97
C ALA A 182 3.99 -23.64 14.58
N GLU A 183 3.48 -22.81 15.50
CA GLU A 183 2.26 -23.10 16.27
C GLU A 183 0.99 -22.59 15.57
N ALA A 184 1.09 -21.52 14.79
CA ALA A 184 0.02 -20.93 14.01
C ALA A 184 0.56 -20.50 12.62
N PRO A 185 0.73 -21.45 11.67
CA PRO A 185 1.33 -21.14 10.38
C PRO A 185 0.55 -20.04 9.62
N PRO A 186 1.23 -18.97 9.15
CA PRO A 186 0.59 -17.92 8.37
C PRO A 186 0.32 -18.37 6.93
N ASP A 187 -0.66 -17.75 6.28
CA ASP A 187 -0.96 -17.97 4.86
C ASP A 187 0.11 -17.39 3.93
N LEU A 188 0.77 -16.33 4.39
CA LEU A 188 1.92 -15.70 3.75
C LEU A 188 2.82 -15.12 4.84
N PHE A 189 4.14 -15.18 4.65
CA PHE A 189 5.07 -14.41 5.48
C PHE A 189 6.05 -13.63 4.62
N ILE A 190 6.43 -12.47 5.12
CA ILE A 190 7.44 -11.59 4.51
C ILE A 190 8.37 -11.14 5.62
N GLU A 191 9.67 -11.35 5.43
CA GLU A 191 10.68 -11.06 6.45
C GLU A 191 11.87 -10.38 5.78
N ASN A 192 12.30 -9.26 6.35
CA ASN A 192 13.52 -8.56 5.98
C ASN A 192 14.24 -8.12 7.27
N PRO A 193 15.44 -7.51 7.20
CA PRO A 193 16.21 -7.15 8.39
C PRO A 193 15.50 -6.24 9.40
N TYR A 194 14.42 -5.56 9.02
CA TYR A 194 13.74 -4.56 9.83
C TYR A 194 12.37 -5.00 10.32
N VAL A 195 11.69 -5.90 9.60
CA VAL A 195 10.31 -6.26 9.88
C VAL A 195 9.98 -7.69 9.45
N CYS A 196 9.13 -8.36 10.23
CA CYS A 196 8.49 -9.60 9.86
C CYS A 196 6.97 -9.41 9.82
N TYR A 197 6.34 -9.77 8.71
CA TYR A 197 4.89 -9.82 8.52
C TYR A 197 4.45 -11.28 8.44
N LEU A 198 3.47 -11.65 9.27
CA LEU A 198 2.84 -12.97 9.27
C LEU A 198 1.35 -12.76 8.95
N PHE A 199 0.93 -13.04 7.72
CA PHE A 199 -0.42 -12.79 7.23
C PHE A 199 -1.35 -13.95 7.51
N TYR A 200 -2.57 -13.62 7.93
CA TYR A 200 -3.60 -14.60 8.27
C TYR A 200 -4.94 -14.20 7.67
N ARG A 201 -5.50 -15.06 6.81
CA ARG A 201 -6.81 -14.87 6.18
C ARG A 201 -7.94 -14.80 7.20
N ASN A 202 -7.85 -15.60 8.28
CA ASN A 202 -8.86 -15.59 9.34
C ASN A 202 -8.85 -14.31 10.20
N LEU A 203 -7.76 -13.52 10.16
CA LEU A 203 -7.70 -12.19 10.74
C LEU A 203 -8.16 -11.11 9.76
N GLY A 204 -8.11 -11.37 8.45
CA GLY A 204 -8.14 -10.32 7.44
C GLY A 204 -6.97 -9.35 7.64
N GLY A 205 -5.80 -9.86 8.03
CA GLY A 205 -4.73 -9.02 8.56
C GLY A 205 -3.43 -9.79 8.78
N TYR A 206 -2.61 -9.30 9.70
CA TYR A 206 -1.28 -9.84 9.96
C TYR A 206 -0.75 -9.46 11.33
N ILE A 207 0.24 -10.22 11.78
CA ILE A 207 1.15 -9.81 12.85
C ILE A 207 2.36 -9.14 12.21
N ARG A 208 2.73 -7.96 12.69
CA ARG A 208 3.97 -7.24 12.34
C ARG A 208 4.91 -7.26 13.54
N LEU A 209 6.09 -7.82 13.37
CA LEU A 209 7.17 -7.76 14.36
C LEU A 209 8.21 -6.75 13.87
N ASN A 210 8.48 -5.73 14.67
CA ASN A 210 9.49 -4.71 14.36
C ASN A 210 10.88 -5.21 14.79
N LEU A 211 11.58 -5.88 13.87
CA LEU A 211 12.90 -6.46 14.12
C LEU A 211 13.97 -5.38 14.33
N ALA A 212 13.80 -4.19 13.75
CA ALA A 212 14.71 -3.07 13.96
C ALA A 212 14.64 -2.52 15.40
N GLY A 213 13.44 -2.39 15.94
CA GLY A 213 13.20 -1.93 17.31
C GLY A 213 13.32 -3.03 18.36
N GLY A 214 13.23 -4.30 17.95
CA GLY A 214 13.42 -5.48 18.80
C GLY A 214 12.36 -5.70 19.88
N GLN A 215 11.30 -4.86 19.92
CA GLN A 215 10.29 -4.92 20.99
C GLN A 215 8.85 -4.82 20.50
N GLU A 216 8.57 -4.13 19.40
CA GLU A 216 7.19 -3.88 19.01
C GLU A 216 6.59 -5.07 18.25
N VAL A 217 5.42 -5.51 18.70
CA VAL A 217 4.56 -6.48 18.02
C VAL A 217 3.20 -5.82 17.79
N ALA A 218 2.75 -5.76 16.55
CA ALA A 218 1.44 -5.23 16.19
C ALA A 218 0.58 -6.32 15.55
N VAL A 219 -0.69 -6.39 15.95
CA VAL A 219 -1.68 -7.27 15.32
C VAL A 219 -2.69 -6.39 14.59
N PHE A 220 -2.76 -6.52 13.28
CA PHE A 220 -3.75 -5.88 12.42
C PHE A 220 -4.81 -6.91 12.06
N TYR A 221 -6.09 -6.55 12.18
CA TYR A 221 -7.20 -7.46 11.93
C TYR A 221 -8.47 -6.69 11.53
N GLU A 222 -9.38 -7.34 10.81
CA GLU A 222 -10.71 -6.79 10.54
C GLU A 222 -11.61 -6.96 11.76
N GLN A 223 -12.49 -6.01 12.05
CA GLN A 223 -13.41 -6.05 13.20
C GLN A 223 -14.21 -7.37 13.29
N ALA A 224 -14.59 -7.94 12.15
CA ALA A 224 -15.31 -9.22 12.07
C ALA A 224 -14.47 -10.43 12.59
N ALA A 225 -13.14 -10.30 12.64
CA ALA A 225 -12.22 -11.31 13.12
C ALA A 225 -12.01 -11.30 14.65
N GLY A 226 -12.86 -10.61 15.42
CA GLY A 226 -12.68 -10.39 16.86
C GLY A 226 -12.35 -11.64 17.70
N GLN A 227 -12.91 -12.81 17.37
CA GLN A 227 -12.56 -14.05 18.08
C GLN A 227 -11.14 -14.55 17.73
N ALA A 228 -10.75 -14.47 16.46
CA ALA A 228 -9.43 -14.88 16.00
C ALA A 228 -8.34 -13.93 16.52
N SER A 229 -8.62 -12.62 16.53
CA SER A 229 -7.70 -11.62 17.09
C SER A 229 -7.55 -11.75 18.60
N ALA A 230 -8.64 -12.04 19.33
CA ALA A 230 -8.56 -12.31 20.77
C ALA A 230 -7.68 -13.52 21.10
N LYS A 231 -7.83 -14.64 20.37
CA LYS A 231 -6.95 -15.81 20.53
C LYS A 231 -5.50 -15.49 20.22
N MET A 232 -5.25 -14.72 19.17
CA MET A 232 -3.89 -14.31 18.80
C MET A 232 -3.26 -13.43 19.87
N LYS A 233 -4.03 -12.48 20.42
CA LYS A 233 -3.61 -11.64 21.55
C LYS A 233 -3.26 -12.51 22.76
N GLU A 234 -4.15 -13.40 23.19
CA GLU A 234 -3.91 -14.28 24.35
C GLU A 234 -2.65 -15.14 24.16
N TRP A 235 -2.45 -15.67 22.94
CA TRP A 235 -1.25 -16.41 22.60
C TRP A 235 0.01 -15.54 22.72
N LEU A 236 0.03 -14.33 22.15
CA LEU A 236 1.16 -13.40 22.25
C LEU A 236 1.48 -13.03 23.70
N LEU A 237 0.46 -12.76 24.52
CA LEU A 237 0.63 -12.51 25.95
C LEU A 237 1.24 -13.72 26.67
N SER A 238 0.83 -14.95 26.32
CA SER A 238 1.39 -16.17 26.88
C SER A 238 2.87 -16.41 26.53
N LYS A 239 3.37 -15.76 25.46
CA LYS A 239 4.78 -15.80 25.05
C LYS A 239 5.61 -14.64 25.63
N GLY A 240 5.03 -13.85 26.54
CA GLY A 240 5.73 -12.77 27.24
C GLY A 240 5.59 -11.39 26.61
N CYS A 241 4.73 -11.22 25.60
CA CYS A 241 4.35 -9.87 25.18
C CYS A 241 3.48 -9.19 26.24
N GLU A 242 3.61 -7.88 26.34
CA GLU A 242 2.85 -7.03 27.25
C GLU A 242 2.02 -6.03 26.45
N GLN A 243 0.83 -5.69 26.94
CA GLN A 243 0.03 -4.63 26.34
C GLN A 243 0.61 -3.27 26.74
N TYR A 244 0.80 -2.36 25.78
CA TYR A 244 1.21 -0.99 26.08
C TYR A 244 0.17 -0.33 26.98
N SER A 245 0.49 -0.11 28.27
CA SER A 245 -0.28 0.78 29.14
C SER A 245 0.37 2.16 29.11
N TRP A 246 -0.38 3.17 28.70
CA TRP A 246 -0.02 4.55 28.97
C TRP A 246 -0.33 4.81 30.45
N GLU A 247 0.67 4.67 31.32
CA GLU A 247 0.68 5.32 32.65
C GLU A 247 1.58 6.54 32.62
#